data_AF-A0A1W9RAB8-F1
#
_entry.id   AF-A0A1W9RAB8-F1
#
_cell.length_a   1.000
_cell.length_b   1.000
_cell.length_c   1.000
_cell.angle_alpha   90.00
_cell.angle_beta   90.00
_cell.angle_gamma   90.00
#
_symmetry.space_group_name_H-M   'P 1'
#
loop_
_entity.id
_entity.type
_entity.pdbx_description
1 polymer ?
#
loop_
_entity_poly.entity_id
_entity_poly.type
_entity_poly.pdbx_seq_one_letter_code
_entity_poly.pdbx_strand_id
1 'polypeptide(L)'
;MEENIRKKVDEDWKKQVEKEKKEAQEKNEKYHTPTFSIFLSSLSMQAMIALGRIENPLTKKIEKNLEQARFLIDTLTILKEKTKGNLTKEEESLLEDALFNLRLMYVEEKNK
;
A
#
# COMPACT_ATOMS: atom_id res chain seq x y z
N MET A 1 -38.44 -29.86 -34.42
CA MET A 1 -38.25 -28.40 -34.30
C MET A 1 -37.91 -27.97 -32.86
N GLU A 2 -38.35 -28.71 -31.84
CA GLU A 2 -38.18 -28.38 -30.41
C GLU A 2 -36.78 -28.63 -29.82
N GLU A 3 -35.99 -29.56 -30.38
CA GLU A 3 -34.67 -29.93 -29.85
C GLU A 3 -33.61 -28.82 -30.04
N ASN A 4 -33.70 -28.05 -31.13
CA ASN A 4 -32.80 -26.93 -31.41
C ASN A 4 -33.04 -25.73 -30.47
N ILE A 5 -34.28 -25.54 -29.99
CA ILE A 5 -34.61 -24.46 -29.06
C ILE A 5 -34.04 -24.77 -27.67
N ARG A 6 -34.12 -26.03 -27.21
CA ARG A 6 -33.54 -26.45 -25.93
C ARG A 6 -32.01 -26.36 -25.90
N LYS A 7 -31.31 -26.76 -26.97
CA LYS A 7 -29.83 -26.64 -27.06
C LYS A 7 -29.36 -25.20 -27.09
N LYS A 8 -30.09 -24.30 -27.75
CA LYS A 8 -29.76 -22.87 -27.83
C LYS A 8 -29.92 -22.17 -26.48
N VAL A 9 -30.97 -22.49 -25.73
CA VAL A 9 -31.19 -22.00 -24.36
C VAL A 9 -30.08 -22.48 -23.40
N ASP A 10 -29.60 -23.72 -23.59
CA ASP A 10 -28.52 -24.30 -22.79
C ASP A 10 -27.14 -23.69 -23.13
N GLU A 11 -26.87 -23.35 -24.40
CA GLU A 11 -25.64 -22.64 -24.80
C GLU A 11 -25.62 -21.15 -24.43
N ASP A 12 -26.74 -20.45 -24.59
CA ASP A 12 -26.85 -19.03 -24.23
C ASP A 12 -26.75 -18.84 -22.71
N TRP A 13 -27.34 -19.75 -21.92
CA TRP A 13 -27.15 -19.78 -20.47
C TRP A 13 -25.69 -20.06 -20.09
N LYS A 14 -25.02 -21.03 -20.72
CA LYS A 14 -23.60 -21.34 -20.44
C LYS A 14 -22.69 -20.14 -20.73
N LYS A 15 -22.91 -19.43 -21.84
CA LYS A 15 -22.17 -18.20 -22.17
C LYS A 15 -22.43 -17.08 -21.17
N GLN A 16 -23.65 -16.95 -20.67
CA GLN A 16 -23.99 -15.95 -19.66
C GLN A 16 -23.35 -16.27 -18.30
N VAL A 17 -23.37 -17.53 -17.85
CA VAL A 17 -22.68 -17.96 -16.62
C VAL A 17 -21.16 -17.79 -16.71
N GLU A 18 -20.58 -18.04 -17.89
CA GLU A 18 -19.15 -17.89 -18.11
C GLU A 18 -18.72 -16.42 -18.18
N LYS A 19 -19.57 -15.56 -18.76
CA LYS A 19 -19.39 -14.10 -18.73
C LYS A 19 -19.55 -13.53 -17.32
N GLU A 20 -20.56 -13.95 -16.56
CA GLU A 20 -20.75 -13.57 -15.17
C GLU A 20 -19.60 -14.06 -14.27
N LYS A 21 -19.08 -15.27 -14.51
CA LYS A 21 -17.87 -15.78 -13.82
C LYS A 21 -16.62 -14.98 -14.17
N LYS A 22 -16.41 -14.61 -15.44
CA LYS A 22 -15.29 -13.76 -15.87
C LYS A 22 -15.41 -12.35 -15.30
N GLU A 23 -16.60 -11.76 -15.32
CA GLU A 23 -16.86 -10.43 -14.74
C GLU A 23 -16.73 -10.44 -13.21
N ALA A 24 -17.10 -11.53 -12.53
CA ALA A 24 -16.85 -11.72 -11.10
C ALA A 24 -15.37 -11.98 -10.76
N GLN A 25 -14.62 -12.60 -11.68
CA GLN A 25 -13.16 -12.76 -11.57
C GLN A 25 -12.41 -11.45 -11.85
N GLU A 26 -12.89 -10.61 -12.77
CA GLU A 26 -12.33 -9.31 -13.12
C GLU A 26 -12.70 -8.22 -12.09
N LYS A 27 -13.88 -8.30 -11.46
CA LYS A 27 -14.30 -7.42 -10.35
C LYS A 27 -13.71 -7.78 -8.99
N ASN A 28 -12.94 -8.86 -8.88
CA ASN A 28 -11.97 -8.97 -7.79
C ASN A 28 -10.84 -7.98 -8.10
N GLU A 29 -11.10 -6.69 -7.82
CA GLU A 29 -10.02 -5.73 -7.59
C GLU A 29 -9.06 -6.41 -6.63
N LYS A 30 -7.88 -6.78 -7.12
CA LYS A 30 -6.86 -7.45 -6.33
C LYS A 30 -6.38 -6.46 -5.27
N TYR A 31 -7.08 -6.43 -4.14
CA TYR A 31 -6.52 -5.88 -2.92
C TYR A 31 -5.22 -6.63 -2.68
N HIS A 32 -4.09 -5.93 -2.85
CA HIS A 32 -2.80 -6.51 -2.50
C HIS A 32 -2.88 -6.98 -1.06
N THR A 33 -2.55 -8.24 -0.81
CA THR A 33 -2.50 -8.76 0.55
C THR A 33 -1.57 -7.85 1.35
N PRO A 34 -2.05 -7.25 2.46
CA PRO A 34 -1.21 -6.35 3.23
C PRO A 34 -0.05 -7.15 3.81
N THR A 35 1.17 -6.66 3.57
CA THR A 35 2.38 -7.17 4.22
C THR A 35 2.93 -6.11 5.15
N PHE A 36 3.71 -6.54 6.15
CA PHE A 36 4.37 -5.60 7.05
C PHE A 36 5.31 -4.65 6.28
N SER A 37 6.03 -5.15 5.28
CA SER A 37 6.89 -4.33 4.41
C SER A 37 6.11 -3.25 3.65
N ILE A 38 4.92 -3.57 3.11
CA ILE A 38 4.05 -2.56 2.46
C ILE A 38 3.60 -1.52 3.48
N PHE A 39 3.22 -1.94 4.69
CA PHE A 39 2.83 -1.02 5.76
C PHE A 39 3.97 -0.06 6.14
N LEU A 40 5.18 -0.57 6.38
CA LEU A 40 6.36 0.25 6.68
C LEU A 40 6.69 1.24 5.55
N SER A 41 6.59 0.78 4.30
CA SER A 41 6.82 1.61 3.12
C SER A 41 5.80 2.74 3.02
N SER A 42 4.53 2.45 3.34
CA SER A 42 3.46 3.45 3.34
C SER A 42 3.68 4.54 4.40
N LEU A 43 4.15 4.17 5.60
CA LEU A 43 4.48 5.12 6.66
C LEU A 43 5.70 5.96 6.29
N SER A 44 6.71 5.34 5.68
CA SER A 44 7.90 6.04 5.19
C SER A 44 7.57 7.05 4.11
N MET A 45 6.68 6.70 3.17
CA MET A 45 6.19 7.63 2.14
C MET A 45 5.43 8.81 2.75
N GLN A 46 4.56 8.56 3.72
CA GLN A 46 3.86 9.62 4.44
C GLN A 46 4.84 10.55 5.17
N ALA A 47 5.91 10.02 5.76
CA ALA A 47 6.93 10.81 6.41
C ALA A 47 7.70 11.68 5.41
N MET A 48 8.04 11.16 4.24
CA MET A 48 8.67 11.95 3.17
C MET A 48 7.76 13.06 2.62
N ILE A 49 6.45 12.80 2.49
CA ILE A 49 5.46 13.83 2.13
C ILE A 49 5.43 14.91 3.21
N ALA A 50 5.35 14.52 4.50
CA ALA A 50 5.36 15.46 5.62
C ALA A 50 6.67 16.25 5.72
N LEU A 51 7.79 15.69 5.30
CA LEU A 51 9.08 16.40 5.19
C LEU A 51 9.12 17.40 4.01
N GLY A 52 8.10 17.43 3.15
CA GLY A 52 8.10 18.24 1.94
C GLY A 52 9.08 17.73 0.87
N ARG A 53 9.45 16.44 0.91
CA ARG A 53 10.34 15.82 -0.10
C ARG A 53 9.58 15.29 -1.31
N ILE A 54 8.30 14.97 -1.11
CA ILE A 54 7.41 14.42 -2.13
C ILE A 54 6.13 15.25 -2.14
N GLU A 55 5.57 15.47 -3.33
CA GLU A 55 4.26 16.07 -3.50
C GLU A 55 3.18 15.20 -2.84
N ASN A 56 2.29 15.82 -2.07
CA ASN A 56 1.14 15.11 -1.52
C ASN A 56 0.20 14.71 -2.68
N PRO A 57 -0.10 13.41 -2.87
CA PRO A 57 -0.87 12.94 -4.01
C PRO A 57 -2.32 13.45 -4.01
N LEU A 58 -2.86 13.82 -2.84
CA LEU A 58 -4.23 14.32 -2.67
C LEU A 58 -4.31 15.83 -2.91
N THR A 59 -3.41 16.61 -2.30
CA THR A 59 -3.47 18.07 -2.38
C THR A 59 -2.71 18.64 -3.57
N LYS A 60 -1.84 17.85 -4.21
CA LYS A 60 -0.94 18.27 -5.29
C LYS A 60 0.00 19.40 -4.89
N LYS A 61 0.42 19.39 -3.62
CA LYS A 61 1.31 20.40 -3.05
C LYS A 61 2.48 19.75 -2.33
N ILE A 62 3.62 20.43 -2.37
CA ILE A 62 4.77 20.12 -1.54
C ILE A 62 4.67 21.04 -0.31
N GLU A 63 4.21 20.46 0.80
CA GLU A 63 4.02 21.18 2.06
C GLU A 63 4.83 20.50 3.16
N LYS A 64 5.64 21.28 3.87
CA LYS A 64 6.48 20.79 4.96
C LYS A 64 5.73 20.90 6.29
N ASN A 65 5.53 19.77 6.96
CA ASN A 65 5.00 19.64 8.31
C ASN A 65 5.95 18.77 9.16
N LEU A 66 6.88 19.43 9.86
CA LEU A 66 7.89 18.74 10.67
C LEU A 66 7.28 18.03 11.89
N GLU A 67 6.16 18.49 12.45
CA GLU A 67 5.52 17.79 13.57
C GLU A 67 4.97 16.43 13.12
N GLN A 68 4.27 16.41 11.97
CA GLN A 68 3.76 15.17 11.38
C GLN A 68 4.89 14.23 10.97
N ALA A 69 5.98 14.76 10.38
CA ALA A 69 7.14 13.96 10.03
C ALA A 69 7.77 13.30 11.26
N ARG A 70 7.92 14.05 12.36
CA ARG A 70 8.44 13.53 13.63
C ARG A 70 7.55 12.42 14.18
N PHE A 71 6.24 12.64 14.24
CA PHE A 71 5.29 11.64 14.71
C PHE A 71 5.40 10.32 13.94
N LEU A 72 5.56 10.36 12.61
CA LEU A 72 5.71 9.17 11.78
C LEU A 72 7.06 8.46 12.02
N ILE A 73 8.15 9.21 12.19
CA ILE A 73 9.47 8.65 12.55
C ILE A 73 9.43 7.98 13.93
N ASP A 74 8.77 8.62 14.90
CA ASP A 74 8.59 8.06 16.25
C ASP A 74 7.70 6.82 16.21
N THR A 75 6.66 6.80 15.36
CA THR A 75 5.82 5.62 15.12
C THR A 75 6.64 4.45 14.58
N LEU A 76 7.48 4.67 13.55
CA LEU A 76 8.41 3.66 13.03
C LEU A 76 9.40 3.18 14.10
N THR A 77 9.83 4.07 15.00
CA THR A 77 10.73 3.74 16.12
C THR A 77 10.03 2.80 17.11
N ILE A 78 8.79 3.11 17.50
CA ILE A 78 7.98 2.24 18.37
C ILE A 78 7.74 0.88 17.71
N LEU A 79 7.46 0.85 16.40
CA LEU A 79 7.30 -0.40 15.67
C LEU A 79 8.56 -1.25 15.76
N LYS A 80 9.75 -0.68 15.51
CA LYS A 80 11.02 -1.39 15.64
C LYS A 80 11.20 -2.04 17.02
N GLU A 81 10.86 -1.31 18.07
CA GLU A 81 10.96 -1.82 19.44
C GLU A 81 9.95 -2.93 19.73
N LYS A 82 8.70 -2.74 19.31
CA LYS A 82 7.58 -3.65 19.62
C LYS A 82 7.57 -4.92 18.76
N THR A 83 8.21 -4.90 17.59
CA THR A 83 8.28 -6.06 16.69
C THR A 83 9.61 -6.80 16.75
N LYS A 84 10.54 -6.39 17.63
CA LYS A 84 11.85 -7.04 17.78
C LYS A 84 11.71 -8.55 18.04
N GLY A 85 12.45 -9.34 17.27
CA GLY A 85 12.40 -10.80 17.33
C GLY A 85 11.24 -11.44 16.54
N ASN A 86 10.37 -10.63 15.94
CA ASN A 86 9.26 -11.09 15.10
C ASN A 86 9.37 -10.63 13.64
N LEU A 87 10.49 -10.01 13.25
CA LEU A 87 10.76 -9.53 11.89
C LEU A 87 11.59 -10.56 11.11
N THR A 88 11.34 -10.65 9.81
CA THR A 88 12.33 -11.25 8.90
C THR A 88 13.54 -10.32 8.76
N LYS A 89 14.66 -10.84 8.24
CA LYS A 89 15.87 -10.02 8.01
C LYS A 89 15.60 -8.87 7.05
N GLU A 90 14.77 -9.11 6.05
CA GLU A 90 14.38 -8.12 5.05
C GLU A 90 13.52 -7.01 5.67
N GLU A 91 12.58 -7.37 6.54
CA GLU A 91 11.74 -6.40 7.26
C GLU A 91 12.55 -5.58 8.26
N GLU A 92 13.49 -6.21 8.97
CA GLU A 92 14.40 -5.52 9.88
C GLU A 92 15.27 -4.51 9.12
N SER A 93 15.94 -4.94 8.05
CA SER A 93 16.76 -4.03 7.20
C SER A 93 15.92 -2.88 6.65
N LEU A 94 14.73 -3.17 6.11
CA LEU A 94 13.82 -2.15 5.56
C LEU A 94 13.48 -1.09 6.62
N LEU A 95 13.15 -1.52 7.84
CA LEU A 95 12.79 -0.62 8.92
C LEU A 95 13.99 0.22 9.40
N GLU A 96 15.18 -0.39 9.48
CA GLU A 96 16.40 0.30 9.87
C GLU A 96 16.81 1.35 8.83
N ASP A 97 16.81 1.00 7.55
CA ASP A 97 17.14 1.90 6.46
C ASP A 97 16.14 3.06 6.37
N ALA A 98 14.83 2.77 6.52
CA ALA A 98 13.81 3.79 6.56
C ALA A 98 14.03 4.77 7.72
N LEU A 99 14.26 4.28 8.93
CA LEU A 99 14.50 5.12 10.10
C LEU A 99 15.76 5.98 9.95
N PHE A 100 16.85 5.40 9.45
CA PHE A 100 18.10 6.14 9.21
C PHE A 100 17.88 7.29 8.24
N ASN A 101 17.35 7.00 7.06
CA ASN A 101 17.15 7.99 6.00
C ASN A 101 16.17 9.09 6.43
N LEU A 102 15.04 8.73 7.05
CA LEU A 102 14.04 9.71 7.47
C LEU A 102 14.58 10.63 8.57
N ARG A 103 15.36 10.11 9.53
CA ARG A 103 15.99 10.94 10.58
C ARG A 103 17.00 11.90 10.01
N LEU A 104 17.82 11.46 9.04
CA LEU A 104 18.76 12.33 8.34
C LEU A 104 18.01 13.46 7.62
N MET A 105 17.02 13.12 6.79
CA MET A 105 16.20 14.10 6.07
C MET A 105 15.47 15.07 7.00
N TYR A 106 15.01 14.60 8.16
CA TYR A 106 14.38 15.43 9.18
C TYR A 106 15.32 16.48 9.75
N VAL A 107 16.55 16.08 10.10
CA VAL A 107 17.56 17.03 10.59
C VAL A 107 17.92 18.06 9.52
N GLU A 108 18.10 17.62 8.28
CA GLU A 108 18.34 18.54 7.15
C GLU A 108 17.20 19.56 6.99
N GLU A 109 15.95 19.11 7.00
CA GLU A 109 14.79 19.98 6.78
C GLU A 109 14.45 20.86 7.98
N LYS A 110 14.85 20.46 9.18
CA LYS A 110 14.75 21.25 10.41
C LYS A 110 15.77 22.39 10.44
N ASN A 111 16.92 22.21 9.80
CA ASN A 111 18.01 23.18 9.78
C ASN A 111 17.95 24.15 8.57
N LYS A 112 16.98 23.96 7.66
CA LYS A 112 16.68 24.87 6.55
C LYS A 112 15.57 25.83 6.93
#